data_AF-U6MT52-F1
#
_entry.id   AF-U6MT52-F1
#
_cell.length_a   1.000
_cell.length_b   1.000
_cell.length_c   1.000
_cell.angle_alpha   90.00
_cell.angle_beta   90.00
_cell.angle_gamma   90.00
#
_symmetry.space_group_name_H-M   'P 1'
#
loop_
_entity.id
_entity.type
_entity.pdbx_description
1 polymer ?
#
loop_
_entity_poly.entity_id
_entity_poly.type
_entity_poly.pdbx_seq_one_letter_code
_entity_poly.pdbx_strand_id
1 'polypeptide(L)'
;MHQLQEGGGPWGAPLAHILEGGLIVSEGFLRGLEEALGPLVTAKAAAAADAAAAAKAGASKSPTAGQQQQQQQQQQQASKAAAAADSDWEEDSKRKGKKGRSGKASGGKQKAASSSTQQQQQQQQQQQQNAGVGMEDIDAAGIASWDSIPAHAKEAFWGLLQPRLAKAFAAAVAACQASVLQQQQQKAAAEGELLQQRYELLCLGLKALEEQQQQQQQQQQQQKPSPLAAYLFKSLVFEIIDKLIVTAFRHANGEEVEASSNNRQQLLSRLAASGEEGSSSAAALQQAAAAAAKRDAAGVGGDIKEAANECHVFLRPPDKRRTKQLLSELRSNWSAAAAAAAELQQHRKFCHAVATLFFLKHAGVYLEFPAEDWALAAAAALLQQQQQQQQSANKGSIEGLEDLMALTAALESGQDLGVCGLFVSPLDSHEAAQEAAAALKAKALKGPQSA
;
A
#
# COMPACT_ATOMS: atom_id res chain seq x y z
N MET A 1 -5.85 58.14 -9.84
CA MET A 1 -5.88 57.44 -8.54
C MET A 1 -5.49 58.41 -7.45
N HIS A 2 -6.47 59.03 -6.78
CA HIS A 2 -6.22 59.77 -5.55
C HIS A 2 -6.69 58.89 -4.39
N GLN A 3 -5.76 58.38 -3.58
CA GLN A 3 -6.07 57.89 -2.25
C GLN A 3 -6.39 59.12 -1.39
N LEU A 4 -7.67 59.32 -1.08
CA LEU A 4 -8.07 60.18 0.02
C LEU A 4 -7.96 59.34 1.29
N GLN A 5 -6.95 59.65 2.08
CA GLN A 5 -6.74 59.13 3.43
C GLN A 5 -7.06 60.27 4.40
N GLU A 6 -8.21 60.21 5.07
CA GLU A 6 -8.47 60.99 6.28
C GLU A 6 -9.32 60.21 7.29
N GLY A 7 -8.91 60.30 8.56
CA GLY A 7 -9.82 60.26 9.70
C GLY A 7 -9.99 58.92 10.42
N GLY A 8 -9.20 58.71 11.47
CA GLY A 8 -9.34 57.57 12.38
C GLY A 8 -10.54 57.65 13.33
N GLY A 9 -11.21 56.51 13.49
CA GLY A 9 -12.07 56.14 14.62
C GLY A 9 -11.93 54.62 14.87
N PRO A 10 -12.14 54.11 16.11
CA PRO A 10 -11.84 52.71 16.48
C PRO A 10 -12.85 51.68 15.95
N TRP A 11 -13.74 52.10 15.03
CA TRP A 11 -14.64 51.25 14.28
C TRP A 11 -14.27 51.42 12.80
N GLY A 12 -13.46 50.49 12.28
CA GLY A 12 -12.93 50.58 10.93
C GLY A 12 -14.05 50.76 9.91
N ALA A 13 -14.13 51.95 9.32
CA ALA A 13 -15.07 52.22 8.24
C ALA A 13 -14.80 51.23 7.09
N PRO A 14 -15.85 50.62 6.50
CA PRO A 14 -15.65 49.69 5.40
C PRO A 14 -14.93 50.40 4.26
N LEU A 15 -13.78 49.87 3.83
CA LEU A 15 -13.06 50.35 2.66
C LEU A 15 -14.03 50.36 1.46
N ALA A 16 -14.14 51.52 0.82
CA ALA A 16 -14.98 51.71 -0.36
C ALA A 16 -14.07 52.02 -1.56
N HIS A 17 -14.36 51.38 -2.69
CA HIS A 17 -13.61 51.53 -3.94
C HIS A 17 -14.40 52.46 -4.86
N ILE A 18 -13.75 53.49 -5.38
CA ILE A 18 -14.35 54.42 -6.35
C ILE A 18 -13.94 53.96 -7.75
N LEU A 19 -14.91 53.55 -8.55
CA LEU A 19 -14.74 53.13 -9.93
C LEU A 19 -14.85 54.33 -10.89
N GLU A 20 -14.38 54.13 -12.11
CA GLU A 20 -14.57 55.08 -13.21
C GLU A 20 -16.08 55.32 -13.43
N GLY A 21 -16.48 56.59 -13.55
CA GLY A 21 -17.89 57.00 -13.58
C GLY A 21 -18.51 57.33 -12.22
N GLY A 22 -17.73 57.34 -11.12
CA GLY A 22 -18.20 57.80 -9.80
C GLY A 22 -18.99 56.76 -9.00
N LEU A 23 -18.96 55.50 -9.43
CA LEU A 23 -19.59 54.39 -8.72
C LEU A 23 -18.77 54.02 -7.49
N ILE A 24 -19.42 53.92 -6.33
CA ILE A 24 -18.79 53.53 -5.07
C ILE A 24 -19.19 52.11 -4.73
N VAL A 25 -18.20 51.24 -4.59
CA VAL A 25 -18.37 49.81 -4.26
C VAL A 25 -17.83 49.55 -2.87
N SER A 26 -18.64 48.95 -1.99
CA SER A 26 -18.16 48.56 -0.66
C SER A 26 -17.36 47.25 -0.72
N GLU A 27 -16.36 47.12 0.15
CA GLU A 27 -15.62 45.87 0.33
C GLU A 27 -16.52 44.68 0.68
N GLY A 28 -17.60 44.93 1.44
CA GLY A 28 -18.59 43.90 1.78
C GLY A 28 -19.33 43.35 0.55
N PHE A 29 -19.60 44.19 -0.45
CA PHE A 29 -20.22 43.77 -1.70
C PHE A 29 -19.28 42.90 -2.55
N LEU A 30 -18.00 43.27 -2.65
CA LEU A 30 -16.97 42.46 -3.32
C LEU A 30 -16.84 41.08 -2.67
N ARG A 31 -16.80 41.04 -1.34
CA ARG A 31 -16.72 39.79 -0.58
C ARG A 31 -17.95 38.90 -0.77
N GLY A 32 -19.16 39.48 -0.81
CA GLY A 32 -20.39 38.74 -1.09
C GLY A 32 -20.41 38.12 -2.49
N LEU A 33 -19.83 38.81 -3.49
CA LEU A 33 -19.67 38.26 -4.83
C LEU A 33 -18.61 37.14 -4.88
N GLU A 34 -17.49 37.29 -4.18
CA GLU A 34 -16.49 36.22 -4.05
C GLU A 34 -17.07 34.96 -3.43
N GLU A 35 -17.89 35.11 -2.38
CA GLU A 35 -18.56 33.98 -1.72
C GLU A 35 -19.57 33.30 -2.64
N ALA A 36 -20.39 34.08 -3.36
CA ALA A 36 -21.32 33.55 -4.35
C ALA A 36 -20.62 32.82 -5.51
N LEU A 37 -19.42 33.27 -5.89
CA LEU A 37 -18.58 32.66 -6.93
C LEU A 37 -17.76 31.46 -6.44
N GLY A 38 -17.69 31.21 -5.13
CA GLY A 38 -16.90 30.14 -4.53
C GLY A 38 -17.13 28.76 -5.15
N PRO A 39 -18.39 28.30 -5.36
CA PRO A 39 -18.68 27.02 -6.00
C PRO A 39 -18.14 26.92 -7.44
N LEU A 40 -18.28 27.99 -8.23
CA LEU A 40 -17.78 28.05 -9.62
C LEU A 40 -16.26 28.00 -9.67
N VAL A 41 -15.59 28.79 -8.81
CA VAL A 41 -14.12 28.80 -8.68
C VAL A 41 -13.62 27.41 -8.32
N THR A 42 -14.28 26.72 -7.39
CA THR A 42 -13.90 25.38 -6.94
C THR A 42 -14.10 24.34 -8.04
N ALA A 43 -15.22 24.38 -8.76
CA ALA A 43 -15.51 23.46 -9.86
C ALA A 43 -14.50 23.61 -11.01
N LYS A 44 -14.17 24.84 -11.41
CA LYS A 44 -13.12 25.09 -12.42
C LYS A 44 -11.74 24.67 -11.94
N ALA A 45 -11.43 24.92 -10.67
CA ALA A 45 -10.15 24.53 -10.09
C ALA A 45 -9.97 23.00 -10.07
N ALA A 46 -11.02 22.24 -9.76
CA ALA A 46 -11.02 20.79 -9.83
C ALA A 46 -10.78 20.30 -11.27
N ALA A 47 -11.53 20.81 -12.26
CA ALA A 47 -11.35 20.45 -13.66
C ALA A 47 -9.92 20.77 -14.18
N ALA A 48 -9.35 21.90 -13.77
CA ALA A 48 -7.98 22.27 -14.11
C ALA A 48 -6.94 21.36 -13.45
N ALA A 49 -7.17 20.94 -12.21
CA ALA A 49 -6.31 19.97 -11.51
C ALA A 49 -6.35 18.58 -12.18
N ASP A 50 -7.54 18.12 -12.58
CA ASP A 50 -7.72 16.84 -13.28
C ASP A 50 -7.04 16.83 -14.66
N ALA A 51 -7.17 17.91 -15.43
CA ALA A 51 -6.48 18.08 -16.71
C ALA A 51 -4.94 18.06 -16.54
N ALA A 52 -4.44 18.67 -15.46
CA ALA A 52 -3.01 18.65 -15.12
C ALA A 52 -2.51 17.24 -14.77
N ALA A 53 -3.30 16.47 -14.03
CA ALA A 53 -2.99 15.10 -13.68
C ALA A 53 -2.97 14.20 -14.94
N ALA A 54 -3.94 14.35 -15.83
CA ALA A 54 -4.01 13.61 -17.09
C ALA A 54 -2.84 13.93 -18.04
N ALA A 55 -2.40 15.20 -18.11
CA ALA A 55 -1.26 15.61 -18.93
C ALA A 55 0.06 14.96 -18.46
N LYS A 56 0.27 14.80 -17.15
CA LYS A 56 1.44 14.10 -16.61
C LYS A 56 1.43 12.61 -16.93
N ALA A 57 0.26 11.98 -17.00
CA ALA A 57 0.11 10.58 -17.40
C ALA A 57 0.33 10.34 -18.91
N GLY A 58 0.11 11.36 -19.75
CA GLY A 58 0.27 11.27 -21.22
C GLY A 58 1.66 11.69 -21.76
N ALA A 59 2.48 12.37 -20.97
CA ALA A 59 3.75 12.95 -21.42
C ALA A 59 4.88 11.92 -21.69
N SER A 60 4.70 10.64 -21.36
CA SER A 60 5.66 9.58 -21.70
C SER A 60 5.49 8.99 -23.12
N LYS A 61 4.58 9.55 -23.94
CA LYS A 61 4.30 9.10 -25.33
C LYS A 61 4.85 10.01 -26.44
N SER A 62 5.86 10.84 -26.21
CA SER A 62 6.54 11.51 -27.34
C SER A 62 7.61 10.61 -27.96
N PRO A 63 7.55 10.28 -29.27
CA PRO A 63 8.60 9.54 -29.93
C PRO A 63 9.84 10.43 -30.07
N THR A 64 10.94 9.97 -29.49
CA THR A 64 12.29 10.52 -29.65
C THR A 64 12.72 10.35 -31.10
N ALA A 65 12.63 11.42 -31.90
CA ALA A 65 13.32 11.52 -33.18
C ALA A 65 13.72 12.97 -33.46
N GLY A 66 14.98 13.29 -33.17
CA GLY A 66 15.79 14.27 -33.88
C GLY A 66 15.45 15.75 -33.70
N GLN A 67 16.17 16.41 -32.78
CA GLN A 67 16.89 17.68 -32.97
C GLN A 67 16.98 18.43 -31.63
N GLN A 68 18.15 18.37 -30.99
CA GLN A 68 19.00 19.55 -30.80
C GLN A 68 20.24 19.15 -30.00
N GLN A 69 21.25 18.80 -30.79
CA GLN A 69 22.64 18.79 -30.42
C GLN A 69 23.16 20.22 -30.66
N GLN A 70 23.50 20.99 -29.62
CA GLN A 70 24.62 21.96 -29.57
C GLN A 70 24.47 22.95 -28.41
N GLN A 71 25.08 22.61 -27.28
CA GLN A 71 26.06 23.42 -26.54
C GLN A 71 26.64 22.52 -25.43
N GLN A 72 27.68 21.76 -25.78
CA GLN A 72 29.06 21.91 -25.26
C GLN A 72 29.12 22.04 -23.73
N GLN A 73 29.46 20.97 -23.00
CA GLN A 73 30.84 20.50 -22.75
C GLN A 73 31.76 21.58 -22.15
N GLN A 74 31.79 21.62 -20.82
CA GLN A 74 32.96 21.66 -19.92
C GLN A 74 32.34 21.52 -18.51
N GLN A 75 32.62 20.54 -17.65
CA GLN A 75 33.85 19.81 -17.40
C GLN A 75 33.51 18.50 -16.67
N GLN A 76 34.02 17.37 -17.17
CA GLN A 76 34.19 16.11 -16.40
C GLN A 76 35.39 16.33 -15.43
N GLN A 77 35.56 15.70 -14.26
CA GLN A 77 35.68 14.27 -14.00
C GLN A 77 35.67 13.96 -12.48
N ALA A 78 35.10 12.79 -12.17
CA ALA A 78 35.58 11.75 -11.26
C ALA A 78 35.69 12.00 -9.73
N SER A 79 34.63 11.53 -9.06
CA SER A 79 34.63 10.47 -8.03
C SER A 79 35.65 10.51 -6.87
N LYS A 80 35.13 10.52 -5.62
CA LYS A 80 35.34 9.41 -4.66
C LYS A 80 34.48 9.52 -3.39
N ALA A 81 33.99 8.35 -2.99
CA ALA A 81 33.35 7.91 -1.75
C ALA A 81 33.77 8.62 -0.44
N ALA A 82 32.83 8.85 0.49
CA ALA A 82 32.42 7.89 1.53
C ALA A 82 31.59 8.56 2.65
N ALA A 83 30.49 7.89 2.99
CA ALA A 83 29.93 7.62 4.33
C ALA A 83 29.63 8.75 5.35
N ALA A 84 28.34 8.80 5.69
CA ALA A 84 27.74 8.63 7.03
C ALA A 84 27.90 9.73 8.12
N ALA A 85 26.75 10.24 8.54
CA ALA A 85 26.34 10.50 9.93
C ALA A 85 24.83 10.88 9.88
N ASP A 86 23.92 10.42 10.72
CA ASP A 86 23.94 9.44 11.80
C ASP A 86 22.46 9.13 12.10
N SER A 87 22.08 7.84 12.08
CA SER A 87 20.91 7.37 12.83
C SER A 87 21.17 5.91 13.17
N ASP A 88 22.12 5.73 14.08
CA ASP A 88 22.50 4.45 14.65
C ASP A 88 21.56 4.07 15.80
N TRP A 89 21.14 2.82 15.79
CA TRP A 89 20.21 2.16 16.70
C TRP A 89 21.00 1.32 17.71
N GLU A 90 20.39 1.07 18.88
CA GLU A 90 20.63 -0.06 19.81
C GLU A 90 22.07 -0.39 20.26
N GLU A 91 22.29 -0.47 21.58
CA GLU A 91 22.57 -1.79 22.16
C GLU A 91 22.42 -1.84 23.69
N ASP A 92 21.95 -3.00 24.10
CA ASP A 92 21.64 -3.44 25.44
C ASP A 92 22.90 -3.91 26.21
N SER A 93 22.84 -3.78 27.54
CA SER A 93 23.55 -4.59 28.55
C SER A 93 25.07 -4.45 28.80
N LYS A 94 25.35 -3.70 29.89
CA LYS A 94 26.31 -3.95 30.99
C LYS A 94 27.73 -4.50 30.67
N ARG A 95 28.75 -3.67 30.92
CA ARG A 95 29.80 -3.88 31.95
C ARG A 95 30.74 -2.67 32.12
N LYS A 96 31.17 -2.46 33.37
CA LYS A 96 32.05 -1.41 33.97
C LYS A 96 33.27 -1.01 33.12
N GLY A 97 33.62 0.30 33.11
CA GLY A 97 35.01 0.71 32.85
C GLY A 97 35.35 2.18 32.52
N LYS A 98 35.16 3.12 33.46
CA LYS A 98 36.09 4.22 33.86
C LYS A 98 36.83 5.13 32.82
N LYS A 99 36.43 6.42 32.86
CA LYS A 99 37.20 7.72 32.78
C LYS A 99 38.00 8.12 31.51
N GLY A 100 37.70 9.34 31.05
CA GLY A 100 38.67 10.41 30.71
C GLY A 100 38.30 11.21 29.45
N ARG A 101 37.75 12.44 29.50
CA ARG A 101 38.32 13.78 29.79
C ARG A 101 38.66 14.58 28.51
N SER A 102 37.88 15.65 28.29
CA SER A 102 38.23 17.00 27.76
C SER A 102 38.96 17.18 26.42
N GLY A 103 38.39 18.02 25.56
CA GLY A 103 39.11 18.76 24.51
C GLY A 103 38.23 19.87 23.93
N LYS A 104 38.74 21.10 23.90
CA LYS A 104 38.02 22.37 23.73
C LYS A 104 38.53 23.09 22.47
N ALA A 105 37.66 23.94 21.91
CA ALA A 105 37.94 25.25 21.30
C ALA A 105 38.00 25.41 19.75
N SER A 106 37.41 26.55 19.35
CA SER A 106 37.93 27.56 18.41
C SER A 106 37.20 27.75 17.07
N GLY A 107 36.20 28.66 17.09
CA GLY A 107 36.25 29.97 16.42
C GLY A 107 36.59 30.10 14.93
N GLY A 108 35.70 30.76 14.16
CA GLY A 108 36.05 31.34 12.85
C GLY A 108 34.84 31.83 12.05
N LYS A 109 34.65 33.16 11.99
CA LYS A 109 33.72 33.89 11.11
C LYS A 109 34.10 33.70 9.63
N GLN A 110 33.14 33.56 8.72
CA GLN A 110 33.10 34.36 7.48
C GLN A 110 31.74 34.30 6.76
N LYS A 111 31.36 35.49 6.25
CA LYS A 111 30.20 35.83 5.41
C LYS A 111 30.49 35.44 3.96
N ALA A 112 29.53 34.86 3.24
CA ALA A 112 29.31 35.12 1.82
C ALA A 112 27.90 34.66 1.43
N ALA A 113 27.21 35.51 0.68
CA ALA A 113 25.87 35.33 0.14
C ALA A 113 25.94 34.90 -1.33
N SER A 114 24.99 34.08 -1.77
CA SER A 114 24.39 33.99 -3.12
C SER A 114 23.54 32.70 -3.14
N SER A 115 22.21 32.74 -3.07
CA SER A 115 21.20 33.15 -4.07
C SER A 115 21.20 32.31 -5.36
N SER A 116 19.99 31.80 -5.66
CA SER A 116 19.42 31.36 -6.95
C SER A 116 19.70 29.96 -7.48
N THR A 117 18.85 28.99 -7.10
CA THR A 117 18.44 27.88 -7.98
C THR A 117 17.01 27.39 -7.67
N GLN A 118 16.01 28.27 -7.79
CA GLN A 118 14.59 27.90 -7.60
C GLN A 118 13.65 28.43 -8.70
N GLN A 119 14.18 28.76 -9.88
CA GLN A 119 13.43 29.49 -10.91
C GLN A 119 13.20 28.76 -12.25
N GLN A 120 13.39 27.45 -12.33
CA GLN A 120 13.13 26.70 -13.58
C GLN A 120 11.91 25.76 -13.55
N GLN A 121 11.05 25.83 -12.53
CA GLN A 121 9.76 25.13 -12.52
C GLN A 121 8.53 26.03 -12.75
N GLN A 122 8.72 27.34 -12.98
CA GLN A 122 7.58 28.27 -13.16
C GLN A 122 7.11 28.44 -14.62
N GLN A 123 7.84 27.96 -15.63
CA GLN A 123 7.45 28.19 -17.02
C GLN A 123 6.43 27.20 -17.60
N GLN A 124 6.14 26.06 -16.94
CA GLN A 124 5.04 25.18 -17.36
C GLN A 124 3.68 25.52 -16.73
N GLN A 125 3.63 26.41 -15.72
CA GLN A 125 2.36 26.89 -15.17
C GLN A 125 1.71 28.02 -15.99
N GLN A 126 2.43 28.65 -16.91
CA GLN A 126 1.88 29.77 -17.70
C GLN A 126 0.90 29.35 -18.79
N GLN A 127 0.87 28.08 -19.23
CA GLN A 127 -0.16 27.60 -20.16
C GLN A 127 -1.51 27.24 -19.48
N GLN A 128 -1.58 27.22 -18.15
CA GLN A 128 -2.85 27.10 -17.42
C GLN A 128 -3.54 28.45 -17.16
N GLN A 129 -2.93 29.58 -17.55
CA GLN A 129 -3.51 30.90 -17.34
C GLN A 129 -4.78 31.18 -18.17
N ASN A 130 -5.11 30.32 -19.14
CA ASN A 130 -6.39 30.38 -19.87
C ASN A 130 -7.54 29.58 -19.22
N ALA A 131 -7.34 28.98 -18.03
CA ALA A 131 -8.37 28.24 -17.31
C ALA A 131 -8.96 29.00 -16.11
N GLY A 132 -8.67 30.30 -15.98
CA GLY A 132 -9.24 31.13 -14.92
C GLY A 132 -10.75 31.33 -15.05
N VAL A 133 -11.35 31.95 -14.03
CA VAL A 133 -12.73 32.46 -14.12
C VAL A 133 -12.71 33.71 -14.99
N GLY A 134 -13.32 33.63 -16.17
CA GLY A 134 -13.58 34.75 -17.07
C GLY A 134 -14.85 35.49 -16.68
N MET A 135 -15.04 36.67 -17.26
CA MET A 135 -16.22 37.50 -17.02
C MET A 135 -17.49 36.82 -17.54
N GLU A 136 -17.37 36.11 -18.66
CA GLU A 136 -18.40 35.29 -19.28
C GLU A 136 -18.88 34.14 -18.37
N ASP A 137 -18.03 33.61 -17.50
CA ASP A 137 -18.42 32.57 -16.55
C ASP A 137 -19.27 33.12 -15.41
N ILE A 138 -19.08 34.39 -15.07
CA ILE A 138 -19.84 35.09 -14.03
C ILE A 138 -21.20 35.49 -14.57
N ASP A 139 -21.25 36.00 -15.79
CA ASP A 139 -22.51 36.24 -16.50
C ASP A 139 -23.31 34.93 -16.66
N ALA A 140 -22.65 33.82 -16.99
CA ALA A 140 -23.29 32.51 -17.08
C ALA A 140 -23.72 31.93 -15.71
N ALA A 141 -23.06 32.33 -14.62
CA ALA A 141 -23.41 31.88 -13.28
C ALA A 141 -24.72 32.48 -12.74
N GLY A 142 -25.28 33.50 -13.41
CA GLY A 142 -26.60 34.07 -13.08
C GLY A 142 -26.69 34.61 -11.65
N ILE A 143 -25.61 35.24 -11.18
CA ILE A 143 -25.52 35.74 -9.81
C ILE A 143 -26.33 37.03 -9.72
N ALA A 144 -27.42 37.01 -8.94
CA ALA A 144 -28.35 38.13 -8.82
C ALA A 144 -27.68 39.48 -8.48
N SER A 145 -26.63 39.48 -7.64
CA SER A 145 -25.86 40.68 -7.32
C SER A 145 -24.98 41.16 -8.48
N TRP A 146 -24.51 40.27 -9.34
CA TRP A 146 -23.77 40.60 -10.57
C TRP A 146 -24.69 41.14 -11.66
N ASP A 147 -25.87 40.55 -11.81
CA ASP A 147 -26.89 40.98 -12.78
C ASP A 147 -27.46 42.36 -12.49
N SER A 148 -27.41 42.77 -11.21
CA SER A 148 -27.82 44.11 -10.78
C SER A 148 -26.83 45.23 -11.18
N ILE A 149 -25.62 44.89 -11.63
CA ILE A 149 -24.59 45.85 -12.05
C ILE A 149 -24.86 46.28 -13.50
N PRO A 150 -24.97 47.60 -13.79
CA PRO A 150 -25.14 48.09 -15.15
C PRO A 150 -24.03 47.65 -16.09
N ALA A 151 -24.35 47.34 -17.34
CA ALA A 151 -23.39 46.81 -18.33
C ALA A 151 -22.12 47.69 -18.48
N HIS A 152 -22.27 49.01 -18.49
CA HIS A 152 -21.15 49.96 -18.60
C HIS A 152 -20.23 49.97 -17.36
N ALA A 153 -20.70 49.46 -16.22
CA ALA A 153 -19.97 49.41 -14.95
C ALA A 153 -19.30 48.06 -14.69
N LYS A 154 -19.74 46.99 -15.37
CA LYS A 154 -19.24 45.64 -15.17
C LYS A 154 -17.73 45.52 -15.49
N GLU A 155 -17.23 46.22 -16.50
CA GLU A 155 -15.78 46.20 -16.85
C GLU A 155 -14.90 46.82 -15.76
N ALA A 156 -15.31 47.98 -15.22
CA ALA A 156 -14.60 48.64 -14.13
C ALA A 156 -14.65 47.80 -12.85
N PHE A 157 -15.79 47.14 -12.58
CA PHE A 157 -15.94 46.22 -11.46
C PHE A 157 -15.09 44.96 -11.63
N TRP A 158 -15.03 44.43 -12.85
CA TRP A 158 -14.22 43.27 -13.21
C TRP A 158 -12.74 43.51 -12.93
N GLY A 159 -12.23 44.71 -13.21
CA GLY A 159 -10.84 45.07 -12.89
C GLY A 159 -10.47 44.94 -11.40
N LEU A 160 -11.43 45.08 -10.49
CA LEU A 160 -11.22 44.85 -9.05
C LEU A 160 -11.44 43.39 -8.64
N LEU A 161 -12.41 42.71 -9.26
CA LEU A 161 -12.82 41.35 -8.91
C LEU A 161 -11.87 40.29 -9.48
N GLN A 162 -11.40 40.46 -10.71
CA GLN A 162 -10.52 39.54 -11.43
C GLN A 162 -9.27 39.12 -10.63
N PRO A 163 -8.44 40.03 -10.06
CA PRO A 163 -7.26 39.61 -9.31
C PRO A 163 -7.60 38.80 -8.05
N ARG A 164 -8.78 39.03 -7.45
CA ARG A 164 -9.24 38.31 -6.26
C ARG A 164 -9.71 36.90 -6.62
N LEU A 165 -10.51 36.77 -7.67
CA LEU A 165 -10.92 35.48 -8.20
C LEU A 165 -9.73 34.67 -8.71
N ALA A 166 -8.76 35.31 -9.36
CA ALA A 166 -7.52 34.65 -9.79
C ALA A 166 -6.74 34.09 -8.59
N LYS A 167 -6.65 34.85 -7.48
CA LYS A 167 -6.03 34.39 -6.23
C LYS A 167 -6.81 33.23 -5.59
N ALA A 168 -8.14 33.33 -5.52
CA ALA A 168 -9.00 32.28 -4.98
C ALA A 168 -8.92 31.00 -5.83
N PHE A 169 -8.92 31.13 -7.16
CA PHE A 169 -8.76 30.04 -8.11
C PHE A 169 -7.40 29.35 -7.96
N ALA A 170 -6.30 30.11 -7.90
CA ALA A 170 -4.97 29.53 -7.68
C ALA A 170 -4.87 28.78 -6.35
N ALA A 171 -5.47 29.30 -5.28
CA ALA A 171 -5.54 28.63 -3.99
C ALA A 171 -6.37 27.35 -4.05
N ALA A 172 -7.51 27.37 -4.74
CA ALA A 172 -8.36 26.19 -4.94
C ALA A 172 -7.66 25.12 -5.78
N VAL A 173 -6.96 25.48 -6.87
CA VAL A 173 -6.17 24.54 -7.68
C VAL A 173 -5.07 23.89 -6.84
N ALA A 174 -4.34 24.68 -6.04
CA ALA A 174 -3.31 24.14 -5.15
C ALA A 174 -3.90 23.18 -4.11
N ALA A 175 -5.06 23.49 -3.54
CA ALA A 175 -5.75 22.62 -2.60
C ALA A 175 -6.21 21.30 -3.24
N CYS A 176 -6.80 21.37 -4.45
CA CYS A 176 -7.18 20.18 -5.22
C CYS A 176 -5.97 19.30 -5.54
N GLN A 177 -4.87 19.89 -6.00
CA GLN A 177 -3.64 19.14 -6.29
C GLN A 177 -3.06 18.49 -5.02
N ALA A 178 -3.04 19.21 -3.90
CA ALA A 178 -2.58 18.65 -2.62
C ALA A 178 -3.46 17.48 -2.16
N SER A 179 -4.78 17.59 -2.32
CA SER A 179 -5.72 16.51 -1.98
C SER A 179 -5.50 15.26 -2.84
N VAL A 180 -5.33 15.43 -4.16
CA VAL A 180 -5.02 14.30 -5.08
C VAL A 180 -3.70 13.65 -4.71
N LEU A 181 -2.65 14.43 -4.43
CA LEU A 181 -1.36 13.90 -4.01
C LEU A 181 -1.46 13.15 -2.68
N GLN A 182 -2.21 13.68 -1.71
CA GLN A 182 -2.44 13.01 -0.43
C GLN A 182 -3.19 11.68 -0.63
N GLN A 183 -4.22 11.65 -1.49
CA GLN A 183 -4.95 10.43 -1.81
C GLN A 183 -4.04 9.38 -2.48
N GLN A 184 -3.18 9.81 -3.41
CA GLN A 184 -2.20 8.94 -4.06
C GLN A 184 -1.19 8.37 -3.05
N GLN A 185 -0.69 9.19 -2.12
CA GLN A 185 0.21 8.74 -1.06
C GLN A 185 -0.46 7.74 -0.12
N GLN A 186 -1.72 7.98 0.27
CA GLN A 186 -2.49 7.05 1.09
C GLN A 186 -2.74 5.72 0.37
N LYS A 187 -3.09 5.78 -0.92
CA LYS A 187 -3.29 4.58 -1.74
C LYS A 187 -1.99 3.77 -1.87
N ALA A 188 -0.87 4.43 -2.15
CA ALA A 188 0.44 3.79 -2.25
C ALA A 188 0.89 3.17 -0.91
N ALA A 189 0.63 3.86 0.21
CA ALA A 189 0.91 3.33 1.55
C ALA A 189 0.07 2.08 1.84
N ALA A 190 -1.23 2.11 1.56
CA ALA A 190 -2.11 0.96 1.75
C ALA A 190 -1.74 -0.24 0.84
N GLU A 191 -1.35 0.02 -0.42
CA GLU A 191 -0.84 -1.00 -1.33
C GLU A 191 0.46 -1.63 -0.79
N GLY A 192 1.37 -0.81 -0.25
CA GLY A 192 2.62 -1.28 0.36
C GLY A 192 2.41 -2.12 1.61
N GLU A 193 1.49 -1.71 2.49
CA GLU A 193 1.12 -2.48 3.69
C GLU A 193 0.53 -3.84 3.34
N LEU A 194 -0.39 -3.88 2.36
CA LEU A 194 -0.97 -5.13 1.89
C LEU A 194 0.10 -6.08 1.30
N LEU A 195 1.04 -5.53 0.53
CA LEU A 195 2.12 -6.31 -0.05
C LEU A 195 3.07 -6.85 1.02
N GLN A 196 3.40 -6.05 2.04
CA GLN A 196 4.16 -6.49 3.21
C GLN A 196 3.46 -7.62 3.96
N GLN A 197 2.14 -7.52 4.20
CA GLN A 197 1.37 -8.59 4.84
C GLN A 197 1.40 -9.89 4.04
N ARG A 198 1.26 -9.81 2.72
CA ARG A 198 1.35 -10.99 1.84
C ARG A 198 2.74 -11.60 1.84
N TYR A 199 3.79 -10.78 1.85
CA TYR A 199 5.16 -11.25 1.96
C TYR A 199 5.42 -11.94 3.31
N GLU A 200 4.88 -11.41 4.41
CA GLU A 200 4.95 -12.06 5.73
C GLU A 200 4.27 -13.43 5.73
N LEU A 201 3.07 -13.54 5.15
CA LEU A 201 2.37 -14.83 4.97
C LEU A 201 3.16 -15.79 4.07
N LEU A 202 3.80 -15.27 3.01
CA LEU A 202 4.66 -16.05 2.14
C LEU A 202 5.84 -16.63 2.93
N CYS A 203 6.52 -15.84 3.76
CA CYS A 203 7.62 -16.34 4.60
C CYS A 203 7.17 -17.49 5.51
N LEU A 204 5.96 -17.41 6.09
CA LEU A 204 5.41 -18.51 6.89
C LEU A 204 5.11 -19.75 6.03
N GLY A 205 4.55 -19.56 4.84
CA GLY A 205 4.25 -20.62 3.87
C GLY A 205 5.49 -21.33 3.35
N LEU A 206 6.53 -20.58 2.98
CA LEU A 206 7.81 -21.13 2.54
C LEU A 206 8.47 -21.94 3.65
N LYS A 207 8.46 -21.44 4.88
CA LYS A 207 8.94 -22.19 6.05
C LYS A 207 8.17 -23.50 6.25
N ALA A 208 6.84 -23.48 6.06
CA ALA A 208 6.02 -24.69 6.12
C ALA A 208 6.48 -25.74 5.07
N LEU A 209 6.77 -25.29 3.85
CA LEU A 209 7.23 -26.16 2.77
C LEU A 209 8.66 -26.68 2.99
N GLU A 210 9.55 -25.86 3.52
CA GLU A 210 10.91 -26.27 3.89
C GLU A 210 10.90 -27.36 4.96
N GLU A 211 10.09 -27.19 6.01
CA GLU A 211 9.92 -28.20 7.07
C GLU A 211 9.36 -29.51 6.48
N GLN A 212 8.40 -29.43 5.56
CA GLN A 212 7.89 -30.60 4.84
C GLN A 212 8.95 -31.28 3.97
N GLN A 213 9.78 -30.51 3.25
CA GLN A 213 10.81 -31.06 2.38
C GLN A 213 11.92 -31.74 3.17
N GLN A 214 12.34 -31.15 4.30
CA GLN A 214 13.31 -31.75 5.21
C GLN A 214 12.80 -33.08 5.78
N GLN A 215 11.51 -33.14 6.13
CA GLN A 215 10.86 -34.36 6.62
C GLN A 215 10.82 -35.45 5.55
N GLN A 216 10.53 -35.11 4.29
CA GLN A 216 10.50 -36.08 3.19
C GLN A 216 11.89 -36.65 2.84
N GLN A 217 12.95 -35.83 2.91
CA GLN A 217 14.32 -36.29 2.68
C GLN A 217 14.74 -37.38 3.69
N GLN A 218 14.28 -37.30 4.93
CA GLN A 218 14.59 -38.32 5.94
C GLN A 218 13.93 -39.68 5.69
N GLN A 219 12.83 -39.72 4.92
CA GLN A 219 12.04 -40.95 4.69
C GLN A 219 12.35 -41.67 3.36
N GLN A 220 13.34 -41.21 2.56
CA GLN A 220 13.69 -41.76 1.24
C GLN A 220 12.51 -41.93 0.26
N GLN A 221 11.36 -41.31 0.51
CA GLN A 221 10.21 -41.40 -0.40
C GLN A 221 10.41 -40.48 -1.61
N GLN A 222 10.02 -40.97 -2.80
CA GLN A 222 10.09 -40.22 -4.04
C GLN A 222 9.33 -38.89 -3.92
N GLN A 223 10.03 -37.80 -4.23
CA GLN A 223 9.59 -36.42 -4.14
C GLN A 223 8.50 -36.12 -5.18
N LYS A 224 7.23 -36.39 -4.85
CA LYS A 224 6.13 -35.76 -5.60
C LYS A 224 5.92 -34.36 -5.02
N PRO A 225 5.99 -33.29 -5.84
CA PRO A 225 5.76 -31.93 -5.35
C PRO A 225 4.36 -31.81 -4.76
N SER A 226 4.27 -31.27 -3.54
CA SER A 226 3.00 -31.10 -2.83
C SER A 226 2.04 -30.24 -3.67
N PRO A 227 0.77 -30.66 -3.87
CA PRO A 227 -0.21 -29.84 -4.58
C PRO A 227 -0.51 -28.53 -3.84
N LEU A 228 -0.35 -28.51 -2.51
CA LEU A 228 -0.46 -27.27 -1.72
C LEU A 228 0.70 -26.31 -1.99
N ALA A 229 1.91 -26.83 -2.23
CA ALA A 229 3.04 -26.01 -2.68
C ALA A 229 2.72 -25.38 -4.04
N ALA A 230 2.21 -26.15 -4.99
CA ALA A 230 1.81 -25.61 -6.30
C ALA A 230 0.78 -24.48 -6.17
N TYR A 231 -0.17 -24.61 -5.24
CA TYR A 231 -1.14 -23.56 -4.94
C TYR A 231 -0.48 -22.31 -4.34
N LEU A 232 0.32 -22.44 -3.28
CA LEU A 232 1.02 -21.30 -2.64
C LEU A 232 1.81 -20.47 -3.66
N PHE A 233 2.54 -21.13 -4.56
CA PHE A 233 3.30 -20.45 -5.61
C PHE A 233 2.38 -19.71 -6.58
N LYS A 234 1.24 -20.31 -6.95
CA LYS A 234 0.26 -19.68 -7.84
C LYS A 234 -0.47 -18.52 -7.18
N SER A 235 -0.95 -18.69 -5.95
CA SER A 235 -1.83 -17.74 -5.27
C SER A 235 -1.08 -16.58 -4.64
N LEU A 236 0.13 -16.81 -4.12
CA LEU A 236 0.83 -15.82 -3.30
C LEU A 236 2.13 -15.35 -3.94
N VAL A 237 3.00 -16.26 -4.37
CA VAL A 237 4.32 -15.91 -4.96
C VAL A 237 4.14 -15.12 -6.25
N PHE A 238 3.38 -15.65 -7.21
CA PHE A 238 3.16 -14.96 -8.48
C PHE A 238 2.35 -13.67 -8.31
N GLU A 239 1.45 -13.62 -7.34
CA GLU A 239 0.69 -12.40 -7.06
C GLU A 239 1.60 -11.28 -6.55
N ILE A 240 2.55 -11.58 -5.65
CA ILE A 240 3.57 -10.62 -5.20
C ILE A 240 4.43 -10.16 -6.38
N ILE A 241 4.91 -11.09 -7.21
CA ILE A 241 5.73 -10.77 -8.39
C ILE A 241 4.95 -9.87 -9.36
N ASP A 242 3.68 -10.18 -9.63
CA ASP A 242 2.84 -9.38 -10.52
C ASP A 242 2.64 -7.96 -9.97
N LYS A 243 2.44 -7.79 -8.65
CA LYS A 243 2.40 -6.47 -8.02
C LYS A 243 3.71 -5.70 -8.14
N LEU A 244 4.85 -6.37 -7.95
CA LEU A 244 6.16 -5.73 -8.12
C LEU A 244 6.41 -5.30 -9.57
N ILE A 245 5.98 -6.09 -10.56
CA ILE A 245 6.05 -5.70 -11.98
C ILE A 245 5.24 -4.43 -12.22
N VAL A 246 4.00 -4.36 -11.72
CA VAL A 246 3.16 -3.16 -11.86
C VAL A 246 3.85 -1.94 -11.23
N THR A 247 4.42 -2.09 -10.04
CA THR A 247 5.15 -1.01 -9.37
C THR A 247 6.37 -0.56 -10.16
N ALA A 248 7.16 -1.50 -10.69
CA ALA A 248 8.33 -1.20 -11.50
C ALA A 248 7.96 -0.44 -12.78
N PHE A 249 6.87 -0.81 -13.45
CA PHE A 249 6.37 -0.08 -14.62
C PHE A 249 5.90 1.33 -14.29
N ARG A 250 5.19 1.49 -13.17
CA ARG A 250 4.75 2.79 -12.68
C ARG A 250 5.95 3.71 -12.40
N HIS A 251 7.02 3.17 -11.81
CA HIS A 251 8.24 3.91 -11.52
C HIS A 251 9.05 4.24 -12.79
N ALA A 252 9.29 3.26 -13.67
CA ALA A 252 10.15 3.44 -14.83
C ALA A 252 9.49 4.27 -15.94
N ASN A 253 8.18 4.08 -16.17
CA ASN A 253 7.48 4.61 -17.35
C ASN A 253 6.30 5.54 -17.02
N GLY A 254 5.89 5.63 -15.76
CA GLY A 254 4.64 6.30 -15.37
C GLY A 254 3.37 5.59 -15.90
N GLU A 255 3.52 4.35 -16.39
CA GLU A 255 2.45 3.58 -17.02
C GLU A 255 1.75 2.69 -15.99
N GLU A 256 0.41 2.72 -15.97
CA GLU A 256 -0.36 1.70 -15.27
C GLU A 256 -0.58 0.50 -16.19
N VAL A 257 -0.01 -0.64 -15.79
CA VAL A 257 -0.15 -1.92 -16.49
C VAL A 257 -0.86 -2.93 -15.59
N GLU A 258 -1.50 -3.92 -16.21
CA GLU A 258 -2.03 -5.08 -15.50
C GLU A 258 -1.10 -6.27 -15.76
N ALA A 259 -0.47 -6.79 -14.70
CA ALA A 259 0.38 -7.97 -14.79
C ALA A 259 -0.46 -9.24 -14.56
N SER A 260 -0.25 -10.25 -15.41
CA SER A 260 -0.92 -11.55 -15.36
C SER A 260 0.03 -12.64 -15.84
N SER A 261 -0.35 -13.91 -15.66
CA SER A 261 0.42 -15.04 -16.18
C SER A 261 0.69 -14.98 -17.69
N ASN A 262 -0.21 -14.35 -18.46
CA ASN A 262 -0.16 -14.37 -19.92
C ASN A 262 0.75 -13.29 -20.50
N ASN A 263 0.89 -12.16 -19.81
CA ASN A 263 1.68 -11.02 -20.29
C ASN A 263 2.94 -10.75 -19.45
N ARG A 264 3.18 -11.49 -18.37
CA ARG A 264 4.35 -11.32 -17.49
C ARG A 264 5.67 -11.21 -18.25
N GLN A 265 5.93 -12.15 -19.16
CA GLN A 265 7.19 -12.16 -19.91
C GLN A 265 7.32 -10.95 -20.83
N GLN A 266 6.23 -10.58 -21.52
CA GLN A 266 6.20 -9.38 -22.37
C GLN A 266 6.45 -8.10 -21.56
N LEU A 267 5.84 -7.99 -20.38
CA LEU A 267 6.05 -6.87 -19.47
C LEU A 267 7.50 -6.83 -18.98
N LEU A 268 8.06 -7.95 -18.53
CA LEU A 268 9.47 -8.00 -18.11
C LEU A 268 10.43 -7.64 -19.23
N SER A 269 10.18 -8.07 -20.48
CA SER A 269 11.00 -7.66 -21.63
C SER A 269 10.87 -6.17 -21.94
N ARG A 270 9.67 -5.59 -21.82
CA ARG A 270 9.43 -4.14 -21.99
C ARG A 270 10.13 -3.32 -20.90
N LEU A 271 10.09 -3.78 -19.66
CA LEU A 271 10.77 -3.15 -18.53
C LEU A 271 12.29 -3.21 -18.69
N ALA A 272 12.82 -4.33 -19.18
CA ALA A 272 14.24 -4.46 -19.49
C ALA A 272 14.71 -3.47 -20.57
N ALA A 273 13.80 -3.02 -21.45
CA ALA A 273 14.07 -2.04 -22.49
C ALA A 273 13.92 -0.57 -22.02
N SER A 274 13.41 -0.30 -20.82
CA SER A 274 13.05 1.06 -20.36
C SER A 274 14.18 1.82 -19.64
N GLY A 275 15.45 1.53 -19.96
CA GLY A 275 16.62 2.20 -19.38
C GLY A 275 17.29 1.41 -18.25
N GLU A 276 18.28 2.03 -17.59
CA GLU A 276 19.15 1.35 -16.61
C GLU A 276 18.40 0.90 -15.35
N GLU A 277 17.57 1.77 -14.76
CA GLU A 277 16.74 1.42 -13.59
C GLU A 277 15.73 0.32 -13.93
N GLY A 278 15.02 0.44 -15.07
CA GLY A 278 14.11 -0.62 -15.55
C GLY A 278 14.81 -1.94 -15.82
N SER A 279 16.04 -1.91 -16.34
CA SER A 279 16.84 -3.10 -16.61
C SER A 279 17.22 -3.86 -15.33
N SER A 280 17.57 -3.16 -14.24
CA SER A 280 17.91 -3.78 -12.97
C SER A 280 16.69 -4.47 -12.34
N SER A 281 15.57 -3.74 -12.23
CA SER A 281 14.32 -4.30 -11.70
C SER A 281 13.82 -5.48 -12.55
N ALA A 282 13.92 -5.39 -13.88
CA ALA A 282 13.52 -6.46 -14.77
C ALA A 282 14.35 -7.75 -14.56
N ALA A 283 15.67 -7.63 -14.36
CA ALA A 283 16.54 -8.77 -14.12
C ALA A 283 16.20 -9.48 -12.81
N ALA A 284 16.06 -8.73 -11.71
CA ALA A 284 15.69 -9.29 -10.40
C ALA A 284 14.29 -9.93 -10.42
N LEU A 285 13.32 -9.30 -11.10
CA LEU A 285 11.97 -9.88 -11.26
C LEU A 285 11.97 -11.13 -12.14
N GLN A 286 12.82 -11.20 -13.17
CA GLN A 286 12.99 -12.41 -13.98
C GLN A 286 13.57 -13.56 -13.17
N GLN A 287 14.55 -13.29 -12.29
CA GLN A 287 15.10 -14.28 -11.37
C GLN A 287 14.05 -14.80 -10.40
N ALA A 288 13.29 -13.91 -9.74
CA ALA A 288 12.19 -14.29 -8.85
C ALA A 288 11.12 -15.11 -9.59
N ALA A 289 10.75 -14.73 -10.81
CA ALA A 289 9.79 -15.47 -11.62
C ALA A 289 10.32 -16.86 -12.03
N ALA A 290 11.61 -16.99 -12.31
CA ALA A 290 12.24 -18.27 -12.63
C ALA A 290 12.30 -19.20 -11.41
N ALA A 291 12.64 -18.69 -10.23
CA ALA A 291 12.59 -19.43 -8.97
C ALA A 291 11.16 -19.88 -8.63
N ALA A 292 10.18 -18.98 -8.83
CA ALA A 292 8.76 -19.29 -8.68
C ALA A 292 8.28 -20.39 -9.63
N ALA A 293 8.69 -20.36 -10.90
CA ALA A 293 8.34 -21.37 -11.90
C ALA A 293 8.93 -22.75 -11.55
N LYS A 294 10.14 -22.78 -10.97
CA LYS A 294 10.80 -24.00 -10.48
C LYS A 294 10.25 -24.49 -9.13
N ARG A 295 9.38 -23.70 -8.48
CA ARG A 295 8.88 -23.95 -7.12
C ARG A 295 10.00 -24.09 -6.09
N ASP A 296 11.03 -23.26 -6.23
CA ASP A 296 12.16 -23.23 -5.32
C ASP A 296 11.78 -22.55 -4.00
N ALA A 297 11.30 -23.34 -3.04
CA ALA A 297 10.85 -22.82 -1.74
C ALA A 297 11.97 -22.17 -0.92
N ALA A 298 13.23 -22.59 -1.13
CA ALA A 298 14.38 -22.10 -0.37
C ALA A 298 14.90 -20.75 -0.91
N GLY A 299 14.88 -20.57 -2.23
CA GLY A 299 15.42 -19.36 -2.88
C GLY A 299 14.40 -18.23 -3.07
N VAL A 300 13.14 -18.57 -3.39
CA VAL A 300 12.18 -17.59 -3.95
C VAL A 300 11.86 -16.43 -2.99
N GLY A 301 11.90 -16.64 -1.67
CA GLY A 301 11.70 -15.58 -0.69
C GLY A 301 12.80 -14.52 -0.74
N GLY A 302 14.05 -14.95 -0.94
CA GLY A 302 15.19 -14.06 -1.13
C GLY A 302 15.10 -13.29 -2.43
N ASP A 303 14.80 -13.99 -3.54
CA ASP A 303 14.68 -13.37 -4.87
C ASP A 303 13.55 -12.33 -4.91
N ILE A 304 12.41 -12.58 -4.27
CA ILE A 304 11.31 -11.61 -4.16
C ILE A 304 11.75 -10.36 -3.38
N LYS A 305 12.49 -10.54 -2.29
CA LYS A 305 12.97 -9.41 -1.49
C LYS A 305 13.96 -8.56 -2.28
N GLU A 306 14.87 -9.20 -3.01
CA GLU A 306 15.82 -8.52 -3.90
C GLU A 306 15.08 -7.75 -5.00
N ALA A 307 14.14 -8.40 -5.69
CA ALA A 307 13.32 -7.76 -6.71
C ALA A 307 12.53 -6.57 -6.14
N ALA A 308 12.00 -6.68 -4.92
CA ALA A 308 11.31 -5.58 -4.27
C ALA A 308 12.24 -4.38 -4.00
N ASN A 309 13.47 -4.61 -3.54
CA ASN A 309 14.45 -3.54 -3.34
C ASN A 309 14.77 -2.82 -4.66
N GLU A 310 14.96 -3.57 -5.75
CA GLU A 310 15.16 -3.01 -7.09
C GLU A 310 13.93 -2.28 -7.64
N CYS A 311 12.74 -2.54 -7.09
CA CYS A 311 11.51 -1.81 -7.41
C CYS A 311 11.22 -0.66 -6.44
N HIS A 312 12.16 -0.31 -5.54
CA HIS A 312 11.97 0.64 -4.44
C HIS A 312 10.81 0.31 -3.49
N VAL A 313 10.47 -0.97 -3.38
CA VAL A 313 9.47 -1.51 -2.46
C VAL A 313 10.19 -2.15 -1.28
N PHE A 314 9.93 -1.65 -0.08
CA PHE A 314 10.58 -2.16 1.12
C PHE A 314 9.80 -3.34 1.72
N LEU A 315 10.26 -4.56 1.43
CA LEU A 315 9.75 -5.78 2.05
C LEU A 315 10.67 -6.26 3.18
N ARG A 316 10.08 -6.50 4.35
CA ARG A 316 10.80 -7.01 5.53
C ARG A 316 10.36 -8.43 5.86
N PRO A 317 11.30 -9.38 5.98
CA PRO A 317 10.98 -10.68 6.57
C PRO A 317 10.46 -10.46 8.00
N PRO A 318 9.42 -11.20 8.44
CA PRO A 318 8.93 -11.07 9.80
C PRO A 318 10.01 -11.52 10.78
N ASP A 319 10.33 -10.67 11.75
CA ASP A 319 11.22 -11.06 12.84
C ASP A 319 10.55 -12.10 13.77
N LYS A 320 11.29 -12.60 14.77
CA LYS A 320 10.77 -13.61 15.71
C LYS A 320 9.54 -13.13 16.50
N ARG A 321 9.45 -11.84 16.81
CA ARG A 321 8.34 -11.25 17.57
C ARG A 321 7.10 -11.13 16.68
N ARG A 322 7.28 -10.59 15.47
CA ARG A 322 6.26 -10.46 14.44
C ARG A 322 5.73 -11.81 14.01
N THR A 323 6.59 -12.81 13.83
CA THR A 323 6.19 -14.20 13.53
C THR A 323 5.24 -14.75 14.60
N LYS A 324 5.57 -14.59 15.89
CA LYS A 324 4.70 -15.02 16.99
C LYS A 324 3.36 -14.29 16.98
N GLN A 325 3.39 -12.99 16.72
CA GLN A 325 2.19 -12.17 16.62
C GLN A 325 1.31 -12.63 15.47
N LEU A 326 1.87 -12.80 14.26
CA LEU A 326 1.16 -13.30 13.08
C LEU A 326 0.52 -14.66 13.32
N LEU A 327 1.26 -15.62 13.89
CA LEU A 327 0.70 -16.93 14.24
C LEU A 327 -0.40 -16.83 15.30
N SER A 328 -0.35 -15.83 16.19
CA SER A 328 -1.42 -15.57 17.16
C SER A 328 -2.66 -14.95 16.49
N GLU A 329 -2.47 -13.97 15.62
CA GLU A 329 -3.53 -13.32 14.84
C GLU A 329 -4.23 -14.34 13.95
N LEU A 330 -3.47 -15.15 13.21
CA LEU A 330 -4.00 -16.24 12.38
C LEU A 330 -4.79 -17.26 13.22
N ARG A 331 -4.28 -17.69 14.38
CA ARG A 331 -5.04 -18.60 15.25
C ARG A 331 -6.36 -18.00 15.72
N SER A 332 -6.37 -16.71 16.07
CA SER A 332 -7.59 -16.01 16.45
C SER A 332 -8.58 -15.94 15.28
N ASN A 333 -8.11 -15.53 14.10
CA ASN A 333 -8.94 -15.38 12.90
C ASN A 333 -9.55 -16.71 12.47
N TRP A 334 -8.76 -17.78 12.41
CA TRP A 334 -9.24 -19.10 12.02
C TRP A 334 -10.12 -19.77 13.08
N SER A 335 -9.94 -19.43 14.37
CA SER A 335 -10.87 -19.87 15.43
C SER A 335 -12.23 -19.20 15.27
N ALA A 336 -12.26 -17.90 14.96
CA ALA A 336 -13.50 -17.19 14.67
C ALA A 336 -14.17 -17.70 13.39
N ALA A 337 -13.38 -17.97 12.33
CA ALA A 337 -13.89 -18.53 11.09
C ALA A 337 -14.49 -19.93 11.28
N ALA A 338 -13.85 -20.80 12.08
CA ALA A 338 -14.39 -22.10 12.42
C ALA A 338 -15.71 -21.99 13.20
N ALA A 339 -15.78 -21.10 14.19
CA ALA A 339 -17.01 -20.87 14.95
C ALA A 339 -18.17 -20.38 14.06
N ALA A 340 -17.90 -19.38 13.21
CA ALA A 340 -18.90 -18.85 12.27
C ALA A 340 -19.35 -19.92 11.24
N ALA A 341 -18.41 -20.73 10.73
CA ALA A 341 -18.75 -21.81 9.81
C ALA A 341 -19.58 -22.90 10.49
N ALA A 342 -19.33 -23.20 11.76
CA ALA A 342 -20.13 -24.15 12.54
C ALA A 342 -21.56 -23.63 12.77
N GLU A 343 -21.71 -22.37 13.17
CA GLU A 343 -23.01 -21.72 13.37
C GLU A 343 -23.86 -21.73 12.09
N LEU A 344 -23.23 -21.47 10.95
CA LEU A 344 -23.88 -21.48 9.63
C LEU A 344 -23.97 -22.87 8.99
N GLN A 345 -23.56 -23.93 9.68
CA GLN A 345 -23.53 -25.31 9.17
C GLN A 345 -22.78 -25.44 7.82
N GLN A 346 -21.76 -24.61 7.61
CA GLN A 346 -20.92 -24.61 6.41
C GLN A 346 -19.77 -25.61 6.56
N HIS A 347 -20.12 -26.90 6.50
CA HIS A 347 -19.20 -28.02 6.79
C HIS A 347 -17.84 -27.93 6.07
N ARG A 348 -17.82 -27.59 4.77
CA ARG A 348 -16.56 -27.44 4.02
C ARG A 348 -15.68 -26.30 4.55
N LYS A 349 -16.28 -25.15 4.88
CA LYS A 349 -15.54 -24.02 5.46
C LYS A 349 -15.08 -24.31 6.88
N PHE A 350 -15.88 -25.07 7.63
CA PHE A 350 -15.50 -25.56 8.95
C PHE A 350 -14.26 -26.47 8.87
N CYS A 351 -14.28 -27.49 8.01
CA CYS A 351 -13.14 -28.38 7.80
C CYS A 351 -11.89 -27.61 7.35
N HIS A 352 -12.05 -26.62 6.46
CA HIS A 352 -10.95 -25.75 6.03
C HIS A 352 -10.34 -24.95 7.18
N ALA A 353 -11.17 -24.29 7.99
CA ALA A 353 -10.71 -23.52 9.13
C ALA A 353 -10.04 -24.40 10.19
N VAL A 354 -10.61 -25.59 10.46
CA VAL A 354 -10.07 -26.56 11.40
C VAL A 354 -8.72 -27.12 10.94
N ALA A 355 -8.59 -27.53 9.67
CA ALA A 355 -7.33 -27.97 9.09
C ALA A 355 -6.24 -26.89 9.21
N THR A 356 -6.59 -25.63 8.95
CA THR A 356 -5.68 -24.49 9.10
C THR A 356 -5.26 -24.30 10.57
N LEU A 357 -6.19 -24.43 11.52
CA LEU A 357 -5.88 -24.38 12.95
C LEU A 357 -4.95 -25.51 13.39
N PHE A 358 -5.07 -26.70 12.81
CA PHE A 358 -4.17 -27.81 13.11
C PHE A 358 -2.73 -27.51 12.70
N PHE A 359 -2.52 -26.97 11.49
CA PHE A 359 -1.18 -26.51 11.07
C PHE A 359 -0.64 -25.45 12.04
N LEU A 360 -1.44 -24.45 12.39
CA LEU A 360 -1.01 -23.37 13.27
C LEU A 360 -0.68 -23.84 14.70
N LYS A 361 -1.43 -24.82 15.25
CA LYS A 361 -1.26 -25.31 16.62
C LYS A 361 -0.15 -26.35 16.76
N HIS A 362 -0.07 -27.30 15.83
CA HIS A 362 0.78 -28.49 15.99
C HIS A 362 2.04 -28.44 15.15
N ALA A 363 1.98 -27.80 13.98
CA ALA A 363 3.16 -27.57 13.16
C ALA A 363 3.83 -26.22 13.48
N GLY A 364 3.07 -25.24 13.98
CA GLY A 364 3.58 -23.89 14.22
C GLY A 364 3.91 -23.14 12.93
N VAL A 365 3.33 -23.60 11.81
CA VAL A 365 3.49 -23.01 10.48
C VAL A 365 2.12 -22.64 9.91
N TYR A 366 2.13 -21.78 8.90
CA TYR A 366 0.93 -21.41 8.16
C TYR A 366 1.14 -21.79 6.71
N LEU A 367 0.20 -22.55 6.15
CA LEU A 367 0.17 -22.90 4.74
C LEU A 367 -1.20 -22.50 4.21
N GLU A 368 -1.22 -21.60 3.22
CA GLU A 368 -2.46 -21.18 2.59
C GLU A 368 -2.89 -22.20 1.53
N PHE A 369 -4.17 -22.57 1.55
CA PHE A 369 -4.76 -23.50 0.59
C PHE A 369 -6.26 -23.18 0.39
N PRO A 370 -6.86 -23.51 -0.77
CA PRO A 370 -8.25 -23.19 -1.04
C PRO A 370 -9.20 -24.13 -0.28
N ALA A 371 -10.44 -23.70 -0.08
CA ALA A 371 -11.50 -24.53 0.51
C ALA A 371 -12.11 -25.47 -0.54
N GLU A 372 -11.28 -26.21 -1.26
CA GLU A 372 -11.66 -27.21 -2.26
C GLU A 372 -11.33 -28.62 -1.73
N ASP A 373 -12.09 -29.64 -2.14
CA ASP A 373 -11.99 -30.98 -1.56
C ASP A 373 -10.58 -31.58 -1.71
N TRP A 374 -9.97 -31.43 -2.89
CA TRP A 374 -8.60 -31.91 -3.13
C TRP A 374 -7.57 -31.24 -2.20
N ALA A 375 -7.78 -29.97 -1.84
CA ALA A 375 -6.88 -29.22 -0.99
C ALA A 375 -7.07 -29.59 0.48
N LEU A 376 -8.31 -29.82 0.90
CA LEU A 376 -8.64 -30.37 2.22
C LEU A 376 -8.05 -31.77 2.40
N ALA A 377 -8.20 -32.65 1.42
CA ALA A 377 -7.61 -33.98 1.46
C ALA A 377 -6.08 -33.93 1.49
N ALA A 378 -5.46 -33.06 0.69
CA ALA A 378 -4.02 -32.85 0.74
C ALA A 378 -3.55 -32.31 2.10
N ALA A 379 -4.28 -31.37 2.70
CA ALA A 379 -4.00 -30.84 4.02
C ALA A 379 -4.13 -31.91 5.11
N ALA A 380 -5.22 -32.69 5.09
CA ALA A 380 -5.45 -33.79 6.02
C ALA A 380 -4.36 -34.87 5.92
N ALA A 381 -3.96 -35.25 4.70
CA ALA A 381 -2.88 -36.20 4.47
C ALA A 381 -1.53 -35.69 5.03
N LEU A 382 -1.22 -34.40 4.88
CA LEU A 382 -0.01 -33.79 5.44
C LEU A 382 -0.04 -33.78 6.97
N LEU A 383 -1.17 -33.46 7.57
CA LEU A 383 -1.34 -33.51 9.03
C LEU A 383 -1.21 -34.94 9.56
N GLN A 384 -1.74 -35.93 8.84
CA GLN A 384 -1.60 -37.35 9.19
C GLN A 384 -0.14 -37.80 9.11
N GLN A 385 0.57 -37.44 8.03
CA GLN A 385 2.00 -37.73 7.90
C GLN A 385 2.80 -37.11 9.06
N GLN A 386 2.45 -35.88 9.44
CA GLN A 386 3.09 -35.20 10.57
C GLN A 386 2.80 -35.90 11.90
N GLN A 387 1.57 -36.36 12.13
CA GLN A 387 1.21 -37.12 13.34
C GLN A 387 2.01 -38.41 13.46
N GLN A 388 2.14 -39.19 12.38
CA GLN A 388 2.93 -40.42 12.36
C GLN A 388 4.40 -40.17 12.72
N GLN A 389 4.97 -39.05 12.26
CA GLN A 389 6.33 -38.65 12.61
C GLN A 389 6.44 -38.19 14.07
N GLN A 390 5.47 -37.42 14.59
CA GLN A 390 5.46 -36.97 15.98
C GLN A 390 5.38 -38.13 16.98
N GLN A 391 4.65 -39.19 16.62
CA GLN A 391 4.59 -40.44 17.41
C GLN A 391 5.97 -41.11 17.51
N SER A 392 6.75 -41.14 16.42
CA SER A 392 8.13 -41.64 16.47
C SER A 392 9.08 -40.78 17.31
N ALA A 393 8.75 -39.49 17.48
CA ALA A 393 9.51 -38.53 18.28
C ALA A 393 8.99 -38.35 19.73
N ASN A 394 8.10 -39.25 20.20
CA ASN A 394 7.50 -39.21 21.54
C ASN A 394 6.73 -37.90 21.87
N LYS A 395 6.26 -37.18 20.83
CA LYS A 395 5.33 -36.05 20.98
C LYS A 395 3.91 -36.60 20.87
N GLY A 396 3.03 -36.16 21.76
CA GLY A 396 1.65 -36.67 21.88
C GLY A 396 0.85 -36.58 20.57
N SER A 397 -0.17 -37.43 20.44
CA SER A 397 -1.07 -37.45 19.28
C SER A 397 -1.82 -36.13 19.11
N ILE A 398 -2.07 -35.74 17.86
CA ILE A 398 -2.92 -34.60 17.52
C ILE A 398 -4.39 -34.99 17.78
N GLU A 399 -4.95 -34.47 18.87
CA GLU A 399 -6.35 -34.69 19.25
C GLU A 399 -7.31 -34.10 18.19
N GLY A 400 -8.32 -34.86 17.76
CA GLY A 400 -9.33 -34.43 16.78
C GLY A 400 -8.91 -34.52 15.30
N LEU A 401 -7.70 -35.00 14.99
CA LEU A 401 -7.26 -35.19 13.61
C LEU A 401 -8.03 -36.34 12.92
N GLU A 402 -8.36 -37.40 13.65
CA GLU A 402 -9.17 -38.52 13.14
C GLU A 402 -10.57 -38.04 12.73
N ASP A 403 -11.20 -37.17 13.54
CA ASP A 403 -12.50 -36.57 13.24
C ASP A 403 -12.43 -35.68 11.99
N LEU A 404 -11.38 -34.86 11.86
CA LEU A 404 -11.17 -34.04 10.66
C LEU A 404 -11.01 -34.91 9.41
N MET A 405 -10.25 -36.00 9.50
CA MET A 405 -10.07 -36.93 8.39
C MET A 405 -11.39 -37.60 7.99
N ALA A 406 -12.17 -38.06 8.97
CA ALA A 406 -13.48 -38.65 8.73
C ALA A 406 -14.45 -37.65 8.08
N LEU A 407 -14.49 -36.40 8.57
CA LEU A 407 -15.29 -35.32 7.98
C LEU A 407 -14.86 -34.97 6.56
N THR A 408 -13.56 -34.94 6.29
CA THR A 408 -13.02 -34.65 4.96
C THR A 408 -13.38 -35.76 3.97
N ALA A 409 -13.27 -37.02 4.38
CA ALA A 409 -13.67 -38.17 3.56
C ALA A 409 -15.19 -38.20 3.30
N ALA A 410 -16.01 -37.85 4.30
CA ALA A 410 -17.45 -37.73 4.14
C ALA A 410 -17.82 -36.66 3.10
N LEU A 411 -17.16 -35.49 3.15
CA LEU A 411 -17.33 -34.41 2.16
C LEU A 411 -16.96 -34.85 0.73
N GLU A 412 -15.88 -35.60 0.54
CA GLU A 412 -15.47 -36.11 -0.78
C GLU A 412 -16.46 -37.12 -1.36
N SER A 413 -17.04 -37.97 -0.51
CA SER A 413 -17.97 -39.03 -0.94
C SER A 413 -19.37 -38.52 -1.32
N GLY A 414 -19.65 -37.24 -1.10
CA GLY A 414 -20.99 -36.66 -1.31
C GLY A 414 -22.07 -37.32 -0.43
N GLN A 415 -21.68 -38.08 0.59
CA GLN A 415 -22.63 -38.61 1.55
C GLN A 415 -23.25 -37.42 2.28
N ASP A 416 -24.58 -37.33 2.23
CA ASP A 416 -25.35 -36.39 3.02
C ASP A 416 -24.90 -36.51 4.48
N LEU A 417 -24.23 -35.46 4.97
CA LEU A 417 -23.79 -35.33 6.36
C LEU A 417 -24.95 -35.41 7.37
N GLY A 418 -26.20 -35.45 6.89
CA GLY A 418 -27.40 -35.76 7.65
C GLY A 418 -27.52 -37.20 8.15
N VAL A 419 -26.64 -38.14 7.74
CA VAL A 419 -26.70 -39.55 8.17
C VAL A 419 -25.48 -40.01 8.98
N CYS A 420 -24.45 -39.17 9.14
CA CYS A 420 -23.45 -39.40 10.18
C CYS A 420 -24.07 -39.04 11.54
N GLY A 421 -24.69 -40.02 12.20
CA GLY A 421 -25.26 -39.96 13.55
C GLY A 421 -24.26 -39.66 14.69
N LEU A 422 -23.19 -38.91 14.39
CA LEU A 422 -22.28 -38.29 15.36
C LEU A 422 -22.68 -36.85 15.71
N PHE A 423 -23.70 -36.27 15.03
CA PHE A 423 -24.43 -35.13 15.58
C PHE A 423 -25.45 -35.64 16.60
N VAL A 424 -24.98 -35.81 17.84
CA VAL A 424 -25.85 -35.73 19.01
C VAL A 424 -26.59 -34.39 18.92
N SER A 425 -27.91 -34.46 19.10
CA SER A 425 -28.93 -33.41 19.18
C SER A 425 -28.50 -31.94 18.94
N PRO A 426 -29.30 -31.14 18.18
CA PRO A 426 -29.05 -29.71 17.94
C PRO A 426 -28.94 -28.83 19.22
N LEU A 427 -29.32 -29.36 20.38
CA LEU A 427 -29.15 -28.70 21.68
C LEU A 427 -27.77 -28.94 22.30
N ASP A 428 -27.16 -30.11 22.09
CA ASP A 428 -25.86 -30.47 22.69
C ASP A 428 -24.68 -29.98 21.85
N SER A 429 -24.86 -29.75 20.54
CA SER A 429 -23.81 -29.24 19.65
C SER A 429 -23.58 -27.74 19.79
N HIS A 430 -24.61 -26.97 20.18
CA HIS A 430 -24.44 -25.57 20.55
C HIS A 430 -23.75 -25.44 21.92
N GLU A 431 -24.07 -26.33 22.86
CA GLU A 431 -23.45 -26.37 24.18
C GLU A 431 -22.02 -26.89 24.12
N ALA A 432 -21.70 -27.92 23.32
CA ALA A 432 -20.35 -28.43 23.10
C ALA A 432 -19.46 -27.47 22.28
N ALA A 433 -20.02 -26.76 21.30
CA ALA A 433 -19.29 -25.69 20.61
C ALA A 433 -19.06 -24.48 21.52
N GLN A 434 -20.02 -24.12 22.38
CA GLN A 434 -19.82 -23.13 23.44
C GLN A 434 -18.84 -23.60 24.52
N GLU A 435 -18.82 -24.87 24.87
CA GLU A 435 -17.94 -25.46 25.88
C GLU A 435 -16.51 -25.59 25.35
N ALA A 436 -16.32 -25.95 24.07
CA ALA A 436 -15.02 -25.92 23.40
C ALA A 436 -14.50 -24.47 23.22
N ALA A 437 -15.38 -23.52 22.87
CA ALA A 437 -15.04 -22.10 22.82
C ALA A 437 -14.76 -21.51 24.22
N ALA A 438 -15.48 -21.95 25.26
CA ALA A 438 -15.29 -21.53 26.65
C ALA A 438 -14.04 -22.14 27.27
N ALA A 439 -13.71 -23.40 26.97
CA ALA A 439 -12.48 -24.06 27.40
C ALA A 439 -11.24 -23.40 26.77
N LEU A 440 -11.35 -22.90 25.54
CA LEU A 440 -10.30 -22.10 24.88
C LEU A 440 -10.19 -20.69 25.49
N LYS A 441 -11.31 -20.05 25.88
CA LYS A 441 -11.31 -18.77 26.62
C LYS A 441 -10.75 -18.91 28.04
N ALA A 442 -11.05 -19.99 28.75
CA ALA A 442 -10.59 -20.23 30.12
C ALA A 442 -9.08 -20.55 30.20
N LYS A 443 -8.51 -21.18 29.16
CA LYS A 443 -7.05 -21.37 29.04
C LYS A 443 -6.29 -20.11 28.65
N ALA A 444 -6.93 -19.14 27.99
CA ALA A 444 -6.32 -17.85 27.65
C ALA A 444 -6.25 -16.87 28.85
N LEU A 445 -7.09 -17.06 29.88
CA LEU A 445 -7.16 -16.22 31.08
C LEU A 445 -6.26 -16.70 32.24
N LYS A 446 -5.70 -17.92 32.17
CA LYS A 446 -4.65 -18.35 33.10
C LYS A 446 -3.28 -17.97 32.54
N GLY A 447 -2.89 -16.72 32.80
CA GLY A 447 -1.49 -16.29 32.63
C GLY A 447 -0.52 -17.13 33.46
N PRO A 448 0.79 -17.08 33.16
CA PRO A 448 1.79 -17.95 33.78
C PRO A 448 1.87 -17.64 35.27
N GLN A 449 1.37 -18.55 36.10
CA GLN A 449 1.76 -18.56 37.51
C GLN A 449 3.20 -19.06 37.59
N SER A 450 4.03 -18.19 38.15
CA SER A 450 5.43 -18.39 38.51
C SER A 450 5.66 -19.75 39.18
N ALA A 451 6.58 -20.52 38.60
CA ALA A 451 7.51 -21.35 39.33
C ALA A 451 8.90 -21.07 38.77
#